data_AF-A0A6G9H2G4-F1
#
_entry.id   AF-A0A6G9H2G4-F1
#
_cell.length_a   1.000
_cell.length_b   1.000
_cell.length_c   1.000
_cell.angle_alpha   90.00
_cell.angle_beta   90.00
_cell.angle_gamma   90.00
#
_symmetry.space_group_name_H-M   'P 1'
#
loop_
_entity.id
_entity.type
_entity.pdbx_description
1 polymer ?
#
loop_
_entity_poly.entity_id
_entity_poly.type
_entity_poly.pdbx_seq_one_letter_code
_entity_poly.pdbx_strand_id
1 'polypeptide(L)'
;MAQLTPLGNLPYPQPTDAANVPLHIQSLAESIDGRTVLRFLDAATRDARVTAPVQGMLVWLNTPGRFFHYSGTQWQPVVPGAVHKANTTAGTLAVTAYTETLTGSTGDPTAVTFTAPLSGSVLVSVGARISGSAASASFMSANIRTGTTLTLAAADARAAIVSGTNQCSASTQFQVNSLAPGAVCTATAAYKSAATTNTATFTNRFVTVTPLM
;
A
#
# COMPACT_ATOMS: atom_id res chain seq x y z
N MET A 1 32.96 -26.90 22.27
CA MET A 1 31.77 -26.55 21.44
C MET A 1 30.79 -25.93 22.41
N ALA A 2 30.38 -24.67 22.22
CA ALA A 2 29.49 -23.98 23.18
C ALA A 2 28.15 -24.72 23.28
N GLN A 3 27.67 -24.97 24.50
CA GLN A 3 26.35 -25.56 24.70
C GLN A 3 25.27 -24.51 24.48
N LEU A 4 24.12 -24.95 23.98
CA LEU A 4 23.05 -24.07 23.50
C LEU A 4 21.77 -24.28 24.31
N THR A 5 21.03 -23.20 24.56
CA THR A 5 19.69 -23.33 25.16
C THR A 5 18.74 -24.08 24.21
N PRO A 6 17.83 -24.92 24.72
CA PRO A 6 17.04 -25.83 23.87
C PRO A 6 16.02 -25.13 22.96
N LEU A 7 15.52 -23.95 23.36
CA LEU A 7 14.53 -23.19 22.58
C LEU A 7 15.19 -22.12 21.72
N GLY A 8 16.11 -21.38 22.34
CA GLY A 8 16.74 -20.24 21.68
C GLY A 8 17.88 -20.65 20.78
N ASN A 9 18.62 -21.72 21.10
CA ASN A 9 20.00 -21.94 20.65
C ASN A 9 20.94 -20.81 21.09
N LEU A 10 20.80 -20.28 22.31
CA LEU A 10 21.69 -19.24 22.86
C LEU A 10 22.93 -19.89 23.47
N PRO A 11 24.16 -19.40 23.19
CA PRO A 11 25.36 -19.91 23.82
C PRO A 11 25.38 -19.56 25.31
N TYR A 12 25.87 -20.47 26.14
CA TYR A 12 26.13 -20.19 27.54
C TYR A 12 27.42 -20.89 28.02
N PRO A 13 28.16 -20.27 28.96
CA PRO A 13 29.44 -20.80 29.43
C PRO A 13 29.31 -22.19 30.07
N GLN A 14 30.27 -23.06 29.79
CA GLN A 14 30.46 -24.35 30.44
C GLN A 14 31.62 -24.31 31.44
N PRO A 15 31.62 -25.20 32.46
CA PRO A 15 32.74 -25.32 33.40
C PRO A 15 34.10 -25.59 32.74
N THR A 16 34.10 -26.17 31.54
CA THR A 16 35.30 -26.48 30.76
C THR A 16 35.77 -25.33 29.85
N ASP A 17 35.01 -24.25 29.74
CA ASP A 17 35.37 -23.12 28.88
C ASP A 17 36.48 -22.27 29.51
N ALA A 18 37.27 -21.59 28.67
CA ALA A 18 38.29 -20.67 29.16
C ALA A 18 37.66 -19.53 29.96
N ALA A 19 38.34 -19.07 31.02
CA ALA A 19 37.88 -17.96 31.84
C ALA A 19 38.01 -16.62 31.09
N ASN A 20 37.07 -16.35 30.17
CA ASN A 20 37.02 -15.13 29.37
C ASN A 20 35.59 -14.56 29.37
N VAL A 21 35.25 -13.88 30.46
CA VAL A 21 33.92 -13.26 30.64
C VAL A 21 33.57 -12.27 29.51
N PRO A 22 34.48 -11.39 29.05
CA PRO A 22 34.19 -10.51 27.92
C PRO A 22 33.75 -11.26 26.66
N LEU A 23 34.46 -12.34 26.29
CA LEU A 23 34.12 -13.16 25.12
C LEU A 23 32.75 -13.84 25.28
N HIS A 24 32.46 -14.37 26.47
CA HIS A 24 31.19 -15.04 26.75
C HIS A 24 30.01 -14.08 26.64
N ILE A 25 30.12 -12.89 27.22
CA ILE A 25 29.07 -11.85 27.12
C ILE A 25 28.92 -11.37 25.68
N GLN A 26 30.02 -11.16 24.95
CA GLN A 26 29.96 -10.77 23.55
C GLN A 26 29.21 -11.80 22.70
N SER A 27 29.56 -13.09 22.81
CA SER A 27 28.93 -14.16 22.04
C SER A 27 27.42 -14.29 22.31
N LEU A 28 27.01 -14.06 23.56
CA LEU A 28 25.60 -14.03 23.93
C LEU A 28 24.90 -12.80 23.34
N ALA A 29 25.50 -11.62 23.44
CA ALA A 29 24.95 -10.38 22.89
C ALA A 29 24.72 -10.49 21.38
N GLU A 30 25.72 -10.96 20.62
CA GLU A 30 25.61 -11.20 19.18
C GLU A 30 24.51 -12.22 18.84
N SER A 31 24.36 -13.27 19.66
CA SER A 31 23.29 -14.27 19.48
C SER A 31 21.89 -13.75 19.79
N ILE A 32 21.77 -12.79 20.71
CA ILE A 32 20.51 -12.14 21.09
C ILE A 32 20.11 -11.08 20.06
N ASP A 33 21.06 -10.34 19.49
CA ASP A 33 20.81 -9.32 18.47
C ASP A 33 20.09 -9.91 17.25
N GLY A 34 20.44 -11.13 16.83
CA GLY A 34 19.75 -11.83 15.74
C GLY A 34 18.34 -12.33 16.07
N ARG A 35 17.90 -12.26 17.34
CA ARG A 35 16.64 -12.83 17.83
C ARG A 35 15.71 -11.80 18.48
N THR A 36 16.19 -10.58 18.69
CA THR A 36 15.39 -9.48 19.21
C THR A 36 14.82 -8.66 18.07
N VAL A 37 13.68 -8.00 18.32
CA VAL A 37 13.16 -7.01 17.37
C VAL A 37 14.01 -5.76 17.46
N LEU A 38 14.87 -5.57 16.46
CA LEU A 38 15.66 -4.36 16.33
C LEU A 38 14.75 -3.16 16.02
N ARG A 39 15.02 -2.02 16.68
CA ARG A 39 14.27 -0.78 16.50
C ARG A 39 15.13 0.25 15.79
N PHE A 40 14.62 0.81 14.71
CA PHE A 40 15.30 1.87 13.94
C PHE A 40 14.40 3.10 13.81
N LEU A 41 15.02 4.25 13.57
CA LEU A 41 14.27 5.49 13.31
C LEU A 41 13.48 5.36 12.00
N ASP A 42 14.16 4.97 10.93
CA ASP A 42 13.64 4.86 9.57
C ASP A 42 14.35 3.74 8.77
N ALA A 43 13.93 3.57 7.51
CA ALA A 43 14.49 2.60 6.59
C ALA A 43 15.99 2.83 6.31
N ALA A 44 16.44 4.07 6.15
CA ALA A 44 17.83 4.40 5.86
C ALA A 44 18.76 4.02 7.03
N THR A 45 18.34 4.29 8.26
CA THR A 45 19.08 3.93 9.48
C THR A 45 19.19 2.42 9.64
N ARG A 46 18.11 1.68 9.31
CA ARG A 46 18.12 0.22 9.28
C ARG A 46 19.10 -0.28 8.22
N ASP A 47 19.01 0.20 6.99
CA ASP A 47 19.81 -0.29 5.86
C ASP A 47 21.32 0.00 6.05
N ALA A 48 21.66 1.07 6.76
CA ALA A 48 23.04 1.38 7.15
C ALA A 48 23.59 0.44 8.25
N ARG A 49 22.72 -0.08 9.13
CA ARG A 49 23.11 -0.94 10.27
C ARG A 49 23.00 -2.43 9.97
N VAL A 50 22.07 -2.82 9.12
CA VAL A 50 21.80 -4.20 8.74
C VAL A 50 22.28 -4.42 7.31
N THR A 51 23.57 -4.65 7.16
CA THR A 51 24.23 -4.83 5.85
C THR A 51 24.05 -6.23 5.26
N ALA A 52 23.70 -7.22 6.08
CA ALA A 52 23.45 -8.61 5.68
C ALA A 52 22.15 -9.15 6.33
N PRO A 53 20.97 -8.69 5.87
CA PRO A 53 19.70 -9.16 6.41
C PRO A 53 19.44 -10.63 6.07
N VAL A 54 18.89 -11.37 7.04
CA VAL A 54 18.51 -12.78 6.88
C VAL A 54 17.00 -12.88 6.64
N GLN A 55 16.57 -13.84 5.81
CA GLN A 55 15.15 -14.10 5.58
C GLN A 55 14.40 -14.34 6.90
N GLY A 56 13.26 -13.66 7.07
CA GLY A 56 12.45 -13.73 8.29
C GLY A 56 12.88 -12.77 9.40
N MET A 57 13.99 -12.03 9.23
CA MET A 57 14.43 -11.03 10.19
C MET A 57 13.34 -9.96 10.38
N LEU A 58 13.00 -9.65 11.64
CA LEU A 58 11.92 -8.74 12.02
C LEU A 58 12.47 -7.47 12.66
N VAL A 59 11.98 -6.30 12.24
CA VAL A 59 12.39 -4.99 12.76
C VAL A 59 11.19 -4.08 12.98
N TRP A 60 11.33 -3.12 13.87
CA TRP A 60 10.38 -2.02 14.06
C TRP A 60 10.98 -0.72 13.52
N LEU A 61 10.21 0.02 12.72
CA LEU A 61 10.59 1.37 12.28
C LEU A 61 9.69 2.41 12.96
N ASN A 62 10.28 3.39 13.64
CA ASN A 62 9.54 4.49 14.27
C ASN A 62 8.79 5.34 13.24
N THR A 63 9.39 5.53 12.06
CA THR A 63 8.73 6.09 10.88
C THR A 63 8.79 5.01 9.80
N PRO A 64 7.66 4.40 9.40
CA PRO A 64 6.26 4.85 9.56
C PRO A 64 5.49 4.24 10.76
N GLY A 65 6.16 3.71 11.79
CA GLY A 65 5.51 3.21 13.01
C GLY A 65 4.90 1.82 12.85
N ARG A 66 5.64 0.86 12.28
CA ARG A 66 5.18 -0.52 12.09
C ARG A 66 6.32 -1.54 11.99
N PHE A 67 5.96 -2.82 12.13
CA PHE A 67 6.88 -3.93 11.91
C PHE A 67 7.14 -4.18 10.42
N PHE A 68 8.40 -4.48 10.11
CA PHE A 68 8.86 -4.95 8.83
C PHE A 68 9.60 -6.27 9.00
N HIS A 69 9.44 -7.18 8.05
CA HIS A 69 10.23 -8.40 7.93
C HIS A 69 11.05 -8.38 6.64
N TYR A 70 12.19 -9.06 6.63
CA TYR A 70 12.97 -9.26 5.40
C TYR A 70 12.49 -10.53 4.68
N SER A 71 12.05 -10.40 3.43
CA SER A 71 11.52 -11.51 2.63
C SER A 71 12.59 -12.48 2.11
N GLY A 72 13.87 -12.13 2.26
CA GLY A 72 15.01 -12.74 1.58
C GLY A 72 15.56 -11.87 0.45
N THR A 73 14.76 -10.94 -0.06
CA THR A 73 15.15 -10.01 -1.13
C THR A 73 14.91 -8.54 -0.80
N GLN A 74 13.94 -8.24 0.05
CA GLN A 74 13.60 -6.87 0.43
C GLN A 74 12.89 -6.80 1.78
N TRP A 75 12.92 -5.62 2.40
CA TRP A 75 12.15 -5.33 3.60
C TRP A 75 10.69 -5.03 3.25
N GLN A 76 9.76 -5.69 3.93
CA GLN A 76 8.33 -5.54 3.70
C GLN A 76 7.57 -5.39 5.02
N PRO A 77 6.48 -4.60 5.08
CA PRO A 77 5.67 -4.51 6.28
C PRO A 77 5.06 -5.89 6.61
N VAL A 78 4.99 -6.24 7.89
CA VAL A 78 4.37 -7.52 8.32
C VAL A 78 2.88 -7.55 8.00
N VAL A 79 2.21 -6.42 8.19
CA VAL A 79 0.82 -6.22 7.76
C VAL A 79 0.81 -5.03 6.82
N PRO A 80 0.62 -5.23 5.50
CA PRO A 80 0.46 -4.12 4.58
C PRO A 80 -0.87 -3.43 4.88
N GLY A 81 -0.80 -2.17 5.34
CA GLY A 81 -1.97 -1.36 5.66
C GLY A 81 -2.66 -0.83 4.40
N ALA A 82 -3.95 -0.49 4.52
CA ALA A 82 -4.65 0.20 3.44
C ALA A 82 -4.04 1.58 3.18
N VAL A 83 -3.96 1.97 1.91
CA VAL A 83 -3.60 3.34 1.51
C VAL A 83 -4.86 4.07 1.05
N HIS A 84 -4.96 5.35 1.36
CA HIS A 84 -6.16 6.14 1.10
C HIS A 84 -5.79 7.56 0.67
N LYS A 85 -6.48 8.07 -0.34
CA LYS A 85 -6.49 9.49 -0.72
C LYS A 85 -7.92 9.92 -0.92
N ALA A 86 -8.27 11.04 -0.29
CA ALA A 86 -9.49 11.77 -0.56
C ALA A 86 -9.18 13.13 -1.19
N ASN A 87 -10.09 13.61 -2.02
CA ASN A 87 -10.12 14.96 -2.56
C ASN A 87 -11.55 15.52 -2.40
N THR A 88 -11.70 16.52 -1.53
CA THR A 88 -12.97 17.17 -1.21
C THR A 88 -13.33 18.28 -2.19
N THR A 89 -12.39 18.71 -3.04
CA THR A 89 -12.66 19.74 -4.04
C THR A 89 -13.55 19.16 -5.13
N ALA A 90 -14.59 19.91 -5.49
CA ALA A 90 -15.46 19.58 -6.61
C ALA A 90 -14.69 19.66 -7.94
N GLY A 91 -15.13 18.89 -8.91
CA GLY A 91 -14.62 18.96 -10.27
C GLY A 91 -15.69 18.49 -11.24
N THR A 92 -15.59 18.96 -12.49
CA THR A 92 -16.56 18.63 -13.54
C THR A 92 -15.89 18.08 -14.79
N LEU A 93 -16.64 17.30 -15.56
CA LEU A 93 -16.31 16.92 -16.93
C LEU A 93 -17.57 16.69 -17.75
N ALA A 94 -17.43 16.63 -19.07
CA ALA A 94 -18.47 16.22 -20.00
C ALA A 94 -17.85 15.40 -21.15
N VAL A 95 -17.15 14.31 -20.79
CA VAL A 95 -16.40 13.45 -21.71
C VAL A 95 -16.80 11.99 -21.53
N THR A 96 -16.86 11.25 -22.65
CA THR A 96 -17.30 9.85 -22.69
C THR A 96 -16.17 8.84 -22.52
N ALA A 97 -14.92 9.29 -22.58
CA ALA A 97 -13.74 8.52 -22.23
C ALA A 97 -13.32 8.81 -20.79
N TYR A 98 -12.72 7.82 -20.13
CA TYR A 98 -12.18 8.00 -18.78
C TYR A 98 -11.00 8.98 -18.77
N THR A 99 -11.07 10.00 -17.90
CA THR A 99 -9.98 10.95 -17.64
C THR A 99 -9.63 10.99 -16.15
N GLU A 100 -8.38 11.29 -15.81
CA GLU A 100 -7.88 11.26 -14.43
C GLU A 100 -7.92 12.64 -13.73
N THR A 101 -8.35 13.66 -14.46
CA THR A 101 -8.44 15.04 -14.00
C THR A 101 -9.83 15.59 -14.27
N LEU A 102 -10.31 16.44 -13.36
CA LEU A 102 -11.55 17.19 -13.54
C LEU A 102 -11.27 18.68 -13.73
N THR A 103 -12.12 19.33 -14.53
CA THR A 103 -12.08 20.77 -14.73
C THR A 103 -12.49 21.49 -13.45
N GLY A 104 -11.74 22.53 -13.09
CA GLY A 104 -12.00 23.36 -11.91
C GLY A 104 -11.62 22.70 -10.58
N SER A 105 -11.01 21.52 -10.60
CA SER A 105 -10.57 20.84 -9.39
C SER A 105 -9.12 21.13 -9.04
N THR A 106 -8.82 21.25 -7.75
CA THR A 106 -7.45 21.35 -7.22
C THR A 106 -7.06 20.04 -6.55
N GLY A 107 -5.79 19.63 -6.67
CA GLY A 107 -5.28 18.38 -6.09
C GLY A 107 -5.56 17.12 -6.92
N ASP A 108 -6.00 17.26 -8.17
CA ASP A 108 -6.01 16.18 -9.15
C ASP A 108 -4.62 15.99 -9.78
N PRO A 109 -4.26 14.76 -10.22
CA PRO A 109 -5.07 13.54 -10.15
C PRO A 109 -5.18 12.99 -8.72
N THR A 110 -6.38 12.52 -8.35
CA THR A 110 -6.59 11.86 -7.05
C THR A 110 -6.02 10.44 -7.11
N ALA A 111 -4.78 10.26 -6.62
CA ALA A 111 -4.02 9.02 -6.72
C ALA A 111 -3.42 8.56 -5.39
N VAL A 112 -3.26 7.24 -5.23
CA VAL A 112 -2.53 6.58 -4.14
C VAL A 112 -1.45 5.65 -4.68
N THR A 113 -0.27 5.68 -4.06
CA THR A 113 0.81 4.72 -4.31
C THR A 113 0.78 3.61 -3.27
N PHE A 114 0.97 2.37 -3.69
CA PHE A 114 1.03 1.20 -2.81
C PHE A 114 2.05 0.17 -3.32
N THR A 115 2.51 -0.69 -2.43
CA THR A 115 3.31 -1.86 -2.78
C THR A 115 2.40 -3.08 -2.91
N ALA A 116 2.49 -3.78 -4.03
CA ALA A 116 1.70 -4.99 -4.25
C ALA A 116 2.02 -6.06 -3.18
N PRO A 117 1.00 -6.64 -2.52
CA PRO A 117 1.21 -7.68 -1.52
C PRO A 117 1.71 -8.98 -2.15
N LEU A 118 2.17 -9.92 -1.30
CA LEU A 118 2.65 -11.23 -1.74
C LEU A 118 1.56 -12.07 -2.43
N SER A 119 0.30 -11.88 -2.06
CA SER A 119 -0.87 -12.48 -2.73
C SER A 119 -1.05 -12.01 -4.17
N GLY A 120 -0.35 -10.94 -4.59
CA GLY A 120 -0.53 -10.29 -5.88
C GLY A 120 -1.91 -9.65 -6.07
N SER A 121 -2.68 -9.49 -4.99
CA SER A 121 -4.08 -9.10 -5.04
C SER A 121 -4.42 -7.97 -4.08
N VAL A 122 -5.24 -7.02 -4.53
CA VAL A 122 -5.72 -5.89 -3.71
C VAL A 122 -7.21 -5.64 -3.95
N LEU A 123 -7.90 -5.09 -2.95
CA LEU A 123 -9.24 -4.56 -3.10
C LEU A 123 -9.16 -3.04 -3.28
N VAL A 124 -9.69 -2.54 -4.39
CA VAL A 124 -9.75 -1.11 -4.69
C VAL A 124 -11.15 -0.61 -4.42
N SER A 125 -11.27 0.42 -3.59
CA SER A 125 -12.51 1.13 -3.32
C SER A 125 -12.43 2.52 -3.90
N VAL A 126 -13.45 2.93 -4.66
CA VAL A 126 -13.59 4.29 -5.17
C VAL A 126 -14.98 4.80 -4.86
N GLY A 127 -15.10 6.11 -4.68
CA GLY A 127 -16.40 6.72 -4.50
C GLY A 127 -16.34 8.24 -4.48
N ALA A 128 -17.50 8.84 -4.67
CA ALA A 128 -17.69 10.27 -4.66
C ALA A 128 -19.16 10.61 -4.40
N ARG A 129 -19.41 11.88 -4.12
CA ARG A 129 -20.73 12.48 -4.31
C ARG A 129 -20.82 12.95 -5.77
N ILE A 130 -21.76 12.36 -6.51
CA ILE A 130 -21.88 12.44 -7.96
C ILE A 130 -23.23 13.08 -8.32
N SER A 131 -23.24 13.96 -9.31
CA SER A 131 -24.46 14.48 -9.94
C SER A 131 -24.22 14.73 -11.43
N GLY A 132 -25.27 14.61 -12.25
CA GLY A 132 -25.26 15.00 -13.67
C GLY A 132 -26.12 16.22 -13.94
N SER A 133 -25.83 16.96 -15.01
CA SER A 133 -26.69 18.05 -15.50
C SER A 133 -27.86 17.58 -16.37
N ALA A 134 -27.85 16.30 -16.78
CA ALA A 134 -28.87 15.70 -17.62
C ALA A 134 -29.27 14.31 -17.09
N ALA A 135 -30.38 13.76 -17.59
CA ALA A 135 -30.82 12.39 -17.28
C ALA A 135 -29.93 11.33 -17.96
N SER A 136 -28.67 11.28 -17.55
CA SER A 136 -27.63 10.39 -18.06
C SER A 136 -26.76 9.87 -16.91
N ALA A 137 -25.91 8.89 -17.20
CA ALA A 137 -25.03 8.28 -16.20
C ALA A 137 -23.70 9.04 -16.06
N SER A 138 -23.18 9.05 -14.84
CA SER A 138 -21.88 9.60 -14.47
C SER A 138 -21.09 8.54 -13.70
N PHE A 139 -19.82 8.35 -14.04
CA PHE A 139 -19.03 7.20 -13.61
C PHE A 139 -17.72 7.64 -12.97
N MET A 140 -17.38 7.01 -11.86
CA MET A 140 -16.04 7.06 -11.27
C MET A 140 -15.49 5.65 -11.11
N SER A 141 -14.29 5.38 -11.64
CA SER A 141 -13.55 4.14 -11.47
C SER A 141 -12.09 4.47 -11.12
N ALA A 142 -11.16 3.52 -11.29
CA ALA A 142 -9.73 3.78 -11.14
C ALA A 142 -8.89 3.07 -12.21
N ASN A 143 -7.83 3.74 -12.64
CA ASN A 143 -6.72 3.15 -13.39
C ASN A 143 -5.66 2.66 -12.43
N ILE A 144 -5.16 1.44 -12.64
CA ILE A 144 -4.07 0.84 -11.86
C ILE A 144 -2.85 0.75 -12.75
N ARG A 145 -1.74 1.34 -12.29
CA ARG A 145 -0.44 1.23 -12.95
C ARG A 145 0.55 0.49 -12.07
N THR A 146 1.43 -0.27 -12.69
CA THR A 146 2.63 -0.83 -12.05
C THR A 146 3.84 -0.13 -12.66
N GLY A 147 4.54 0.68 -11.86
CA GLY A 147 5.44 1.71 -12.40
C GLY A 147 4.67 2.67 -13.31
N THR A 148 5.05 2.73 -14.58
CA THR A 148 4.40 3.57 -15.61
C THR A 148 3.38 2.80 -16.47
N THR A 149 3.36 1.47 -16.40
CA THR A 149 2.53 0.63 -17.27
C THR A 149 1.11 0.53 -16.73
N LEU A 150 0.10 0.71 -17.58
CA LEU A 150 -1.30 0.52 -17.23
C LEU A 150 -1.61 -0.97 -17.11
N THR A 151 -1.70 -1.46 -15.88
CA THR A 151 -1.97 -2.86 -15.54
C THR A 151 -3.47 -3.15 -15.58
N LEU A 152 -4.30 -2.18 -15.18
CA LEU A 152 -5.76 -2.28 -15.27
C LEU A 152 -6.35 -0.92 -15.59
N ALA A 153 -7.07 -0.83 -16.72
CA ALA A 153 -7.81 0.36 -17.08
C ALA A 153 -9.12 0.50 -16.27
N ALA A 154 -9.55 1.74 -16.07
CA ALA A 154 -10.88 2.09 -15.60
C ALA A 154 -11.94 1.54 -16.55
N ALA A 155 -13.04 1.02 -16.00
CA ALA A 155 -14.13 0.45 -16.78
C ALA A 155 -15.47 0.59 -16.06
N ASP A 156 -16.54 0.66 -16.84
CA ASP A 156 -17.92 0.83 -16.36
C ASP A 156 -18.34 -0.27 -15.40
N ALA A 157 -17.92 -1.52 -15.66
CA ALA A 157 -18.21 -2.68 -14.81
C ALA A 157 -17.62 -2.58 -13.39
N ARG A 158 -16.67 -1.66 -13.17
CA ARG A 158 -15.98 -1.42 -11.90
C ARG A 158 -16.13 0.04 -11.46
N ALA A 159 -17.19 0.71 -11.88
CA ALA A 159 -17.44 2.10 -11.57
C ALA A 159 -18.48 2.27 -10.47
N ALA A 160 -18.32 3.31 -9.66
CA ALA A 160 -19.41 3.92 -8.92
C ALA A 160 -20.22 4.75 -9.92
N ILE A 161 -21.52 4.48 -10.02
CA ILE A 161 -22.39 5.03 -11.06
C ILE A 161 -23.57 5.75 -10.41
N VAL A 162 -23.85 6.95 -10.87
CA VAL A 162 -25.10 7.66 -10.58
C VAL A 162 -25.74 8.06 -11.90
N SER A 163 -27.00 7.70 -12.07
CA SER A 163 -27.81 8.05 -13.25
C SER A 163 -28.87 9.07 -12.87
N GLY A 164 -29.01 10.11 -13.67
CA GLY A 164 -29.97 11.18 -13.45
C GLY A 164 -29.34 12.48 -12.95
N THR A 165 -30.21 13.42 -12.58
CA THR A 165 -29.82 14.77 -12.18
C THR A 165 -29.70 14.95 -10.67
N ASN A 166 -30.20 13.99 -9.89
CA ASN A 166 -30.10 14.03 -8.44
C ASN A 166 -28.65 13.82 -8.00
N GLN A 167 -28.30 14.44 -6.87
CA GLN A 167 -27.00 14.27 -6.28
C GLN A 167 -27.00 13.08 -5.32
N CYS A 168 -26.11 12.11 -5.55
CA CYS A 168 -26.03 10.89 -4.75
C CYS A 168 -24.58 10.60 -4.37
N SER A 169 -24.37 10.07 -3.17
CA SER A 169 -23.09 9.48 -2.78
C SER A 169 -23.07 8.03 -3.26
N ALA A 170 -22.10 7.70 -4.10
CA ALA A 170 -21.93 6.35 -4.63
C ALA A 170 -20.48 5.90 -4.45
N SER A 171 -20.32 4.62 -4.13
CA SER A 171 -19.03 3.95 -4.06
C SER A 171 -19.14 2.55 -4.65
N THR A 172 -17.99 2.01 -5.06
CA THR A 172 -17.86 0.62 -5.49
C THR A 172 -16.54 0.06 -4.99
N GLN A 173 -16.47 -1.26 -4.89
CA GLN A 173 -15.26 -1.99 -4.58
C GLN A 173 -15.04 -3.08 -5.61
N PHE A 174 -13.79 -3.26 -6.04
CA PHE A 174 -13.43 -4.32 -6.97
C PHE A 174 -12.03 -4.84 -6.67
N GLN A 175 -11.84 -6.13 -6.92
CA GLN A 175 -10.56 -6.78 -6.72
C GLN A 175 -9.67 -6.61 -7.96
N VAL A 176 -8.37 -6.42 -7.73
CA VAL A 176 -7.32 -6.37 -8.74
C VAL A 176 -6.34 -7.49 -8.43
N ASN A 177 -6.09 -8.35 -9.42
CA ASN A 177 -5.25 -9.53 -9.29
C ASN A 177 -4.00 -9.42 -10.18
N SER A 178 -3.12 -10.41 -10.05
CA SER A 178 -1.94 -10.56 -10.91
C SER A 178 -0.95 -9.40 -10.84
N LEU A 179 -0.91 -8.69 -9.71
CA LEU A 179 0.14 -7.71 -9.44
C LEU A 179 1.42 -8.45 -9.05
N ALA A 180 2.55 -8.05 -9.64
CA ALA A 180 3.84 -8.61 -9.28
C ALA A 180 4.16 -8.29 -7.81
N PRO A 181 4.40 -9.28 -6.93
CA PRO A 181 4.71 -9.05 -5.53
C PRO A 181 5.85 -8.05 -5.31
N GLY A 182 5.63 -7.07 -4.43
CA GLY A 182 6.63 -6.05 -4.13
C GLY A 182 6.73 -4.92 -5.17
N ALA A 183 6.01 -5.01 -6.29
CA ALA A 183 6.01 -3.93 -7.27
C ALA A 183 5.32 -2.67 -6.71
N VAL A 184 5.86 -1.50 -7.05
CA VAL A 184 5.23 -0.21 -6.73
C VAL A 184 4.13 0.06 -7.75
N CYS A 185 2.92 0.20 -7.25
CA CYS A 185 1.72 0.42 -8.04
C CYS A 185 1.05 1.75 -7.65
N THR A 186 0.30 2.32 -8.59
CA THR A 186 -0.48 3.55 -8.39
C THR A 186 -1.91 3.29 -8.79
N ALA A 187 -2.86 3.59 -7.91
CA ALA A 187 -4.28 3.64 -8.22
C ALA A 187 -4.71 5.10 -8.38
N THR A 188 -5.18 5.47 -9.56
CA THR A 188 -5.61 6.84 -9.90
C THR A 188 -7.09 6.85 -10.20
N ALA A 189 -7.85 7.72 -9.54
CA ALA A 189 -9.26 7.91 -9.86
C ALA A 189 -9.44 8.34 -11.31
N ALA A 190 -10.45 7.77 -11.96
CA ALA A 190 -10.79 8.08 -13.34
C ALA A 190 -12.30 8.32 -13.47
N TYR A 191 -12.68 9.29 -14.29
CA TYR A 191 -14.03 9.82 -14.36
C TYR A 191 -14.52 9.84 -15.81
N LYS A 192 -15.83 9.64 -16.02
CA LYS A 192 -16.48 9.91 -17.30
C LYS A 192 -17.97 10.24 -17.12
N SER A 193 -18.58 10.83 -18.15
CA SER A 193 -20.02 10.91 -18.32
C SER A 193 -20.46 9.94 -19.43
N ALA A 194 -21.70 9.46 -19.43
CA ALA A 194 -22.24 8.65 -20.53
C ALA A 194 -22.46 9.46 -21.83
N ALA A 195 -22.54 10.79 -21.72
CA ALA A 195 -22.78 11.69 -22.85
C ALA A 195 -22.05 13.02 -22.65
N THR A 196 -21.60 13.64 -23.75
CA THR A 196 -20.98 14.98 -23.76
C THR A 196 -21.97 16.10 -23.43
N THR A 197 -23.27 15.82 -23.46
CA THR A 197 -24.34 16.72 -23.01
C THR A 197 -24.61 16.63 -21.50
N ASN A 198 -23.99 15.68 -20.80
CA ASN A 198 -24.08 15.53 -19.37
C ASN A 198 -22.79 16.03 -18.70
N THR A 199 -22.86 17.18 -18.05
CA THR A 199 -21.80 17.69 -17.18
C THR A 199 -21.85 16.94 -15.86
N ALA A 200 -21.01 15.91 -15.73
CA ALA A 200 -20.85 15.16 -14.51
C ALA A 200 -20.01 15.96 -13.51
N THR A 201 -20.53 16.10 -12.30
CA THR A 201 -19.85 16.74 -11.16
C THR A 201 -19.50 15.68 -10.13
N PHE A 202 -18.25 15.71 -9.65
CA PHE A 202 -17.76 14.82 -8.62
C PHE A 202 -17.15 15.64 -7.49
N THR A 203 -17.56 15.37 -6.24
CA THR A 203 -17.00 15.97 -5.03
C THR A 203 -16.82 14.91 -3.95
N ASN A 204 -16.04 15.19 -2.91
CA ASN A 204 -15.72 14.21 -1.84
C ASN A 204 -15.27 12.86 -2.40
N ARG A 205 -14.35 12.92 -3.37
CA ARG A 205 -13.83 11.77 -4.10
C ARG A 205 -12.82 11.05 -3.25
N PHE A 206 -12.75 9.73 -3.35
CA PHE A 206 -11.69 8.95 -2.71
C PHE A 206 -11.26 7.74 -3.53
N VAL A 207 -10.02 7.32 -3.28
CA VAL A 207 -9.46 6.03 -3.68
C VAL A 207 -8.84 5.39 -2.44
N THR A 208 -9.24 4.17 -2.14
CA THR A 208 -8.64 3.35 -1.09
C THR A 208 -8.15 2.05 -1.72
N VAL A 209 -6.93 1.64 -1.42
CA VAL A 209 -6.41 0.32 -1.81
C VAL A 209 -6.13 -0.45 -0.53
N THR A 210 -6.82 -1.57 -0.37
CA THR A 210 -6.67 -2.48 0.75
C THR A 210 -5.95 -3.74 0.26
N PRO A 211 -4.75 -4.05 0.79
CA PRO A 211 -4.06 -5.29 0.49
C PRO A 211 -4.91 -6.51 0.89
N LEU A 212 -4.97 -7.51 0.02
CA LEU A 212 -5.48 -8.83 0.37
C LEU A 212 -4.27 -9.70 0.73
N MET A 213 -4.34 -10.41 1.85
CA MET A 213 -3.24 -11.23 2.37
C MET A 213 -3.49 -12.70 2.08
#